data_AF-A0A1T2LA75-F1
#
_entry.id   AF-A0A1T2LA75-F1
#
_cell.length_a   1.000
_cell.length_b   1.000
_cell.length_c   1.000
_cell.angle_alpha   90.00
_cell.angle_beta   90.00
_cell.angle_gamma   90.00
#
_symmetry.space_group_name_H-M   'P 1'
#
loop_
_entity.id
_entity.type
_entity.pdbx_description
1 polymer ?
#
loop_
_entity_poly.entity_id
_entity_poly.type
_entity_poly.pdbx_seq_one_letter_code
_entity_poly.pdbx_strand_id
1 'polypeptide(L)' 'MIYRLANQFEQKHGVRPNLLYLSPQHLERLKSECPEVVDQNTLYHFFKIELVVGRDVIHPHVAWSSTALKRAV' A
#
# COMPACT_ATOMS: atom_id res chain seq x y z
N MET A 1 9.03 -4.34 -4.89
CA MET A 1 8.76 -2.91 -5.21
C MET A 1 8.23 -2.12 -4.00
N ILE A 2 7.22 -2.62 -3.27
CA ILE A 2 6.58 -1.93 -2.14
C ILE A 2 7.57 -1.57 -1.01
N TYR A 3 8.47 -2.47 -0.65
CA TYR A 3 9.47 -2.21 0.39
C TYR A 3 10.36 -0.99 0.08
N ARG A 4 10.72 -0.78 -1.20
CA ARG A 4 11.51 0.39 -1.63
C ARG A 4 10.70 1.67 -1.49
N LEU A 5 9.41 1.66 -1.87
CA LEU A 5 8.52 2.81 -1.70
C LEU A 5 8.35 3.15 -0.22
N ALA A 6 8.12 2.14 0.63
CA ALA A 6 7.97 2.34 2.07
C ALA A 6 9.26 2.90 2.71
N ASN A 7 10.42 2.35 2.36
CA ASN A 7 11.70 2.81 2.87
C ASN A 7 12.06 4.23 2.37
N GLN A 8 11.80 4.54 1.10
CA GLN A 8 11.99 5.91 0.59
C GLN A 8 11.06 6.91 1.27
N PHE A 9 9.81 6.51 1.57
CA PHE A 9 8.88 7.36 2.29
C PHE A 9 9.33 7.58 3.74
N GLU A 10 9.77 6.53 4.44
CA GLU A 10 10.31 6.64 5.80
C GLU A 10 11.54 7.56 5.85
N GLN A 11 12.49 7.38 4.93
CA GLN A 11 13.68 8.24 4.86
C GLN A 11 13.34 9.70 4.57
N LYS A 12 12.30 9.96 3.77
CA LYS A 12 11.89 11.32 3.39
C LYS A 12 11.04 12.01 4.46
N HIS A 13 10.19 11.28 5.16
CA HIS A 13 9.16 11.83 6.04
C HIS A 13 9.38 11.50 7.53
N GLY A 14 10.33 10.63 7.88
CA GLY A 14 10.59 10.19 9.25
C GLY A 14 9.51 9.29 9.84
N VAL A 15 8.54 8.86 9.03
CA VAL A 15 7.41 8.01 9.46
C VAL A 15 7.19 6.87 8.48
N ARG A 16 6.83 5.69 9.00
CA ARG A 16 6.45 4.55 8.15
C ARG A 16 5.10 4.81 7.51
N PRO A 17 4.95 4.62 6.19
CA PRO A 17 3.64 4.69 5.58
C PRO A 17 2.77 3.56 6.08
N ASN A 18 1.47 3.84 6.21
CA ASN A 18 0.45 2.86 6.60
C ASN A 18 -0.65 2.72 5.54
N LEU A 19 -0.52 3.42 4.41
CA LEU A 19 -1.43 3.34 3.28
C LEU A 19 -0.65 3.08 1.99
N LEU A 20 -1.20 2.23 1.13
CA LEU A 20 -0.74 2.00 -0.24
C LEU A 20 -1.90 2.21 -1.20
N TYR A 21 -1.78 3.20 -2.07
CA TYR A 21 -2.76 3.51 -3.10
C TYR A 21 -2.35 2.86 -4.41
N LEU A 22 -3.24 2.04 -4.98
CA LEU A 22 -3.04 1.38 -6.27
C LEU A 22 -4.29 1.52 -7.14
N SER A 23 -4.12 1.45 -8.46
CA SER A 23 -5.25 1.16 -9.35
C SER A 23 -5.55 -0.35 -9.38
N PRO A 24 -6.76 -0.76 -9.81
CA PRO A 24 -7.08 -2.18 -10.00
C PRO A 24 -6.07 -2.90 -10.90
N GLN A 25 -5.64 -2.26 -11.99
CA GLN A 25 -4.65 -2.80 -12.91
C GLN A 25 -3.27 -2.99 -12.25
N HIS A 26 -2.86 -2.04 -11.40
CA HIS A 26 -1.62 -2.15 -10.64
C HIS A 26 -1.70 -3.22 -9.56
N LEU A 27 -2.88 -3.44 -8.96
CA LEU A 27 -3.11 -4.52 -8.02
C LEU A 27 -2.97 -5.88 -8.72
N GLU A 28 -3.56 -6.07 -9.89
CA GLU A 28 -3.43 -7.34 -10.62
C GLU A 28 -1.96 -7.63 -10.98
N ARG A 29 -1.23 -6.62 -11.45
CA ARG A 29 0.21 -6.74 -11.69
C ARG A 29 0.98 -7.07 -10.40
N LEU A 30 0.63 -6.44 -9.28
CA LEU A 30 1.26 -6.72 -8.00
C LEU A 30 1.02 -8.17 -7.54
N LYS A 31 -0.20 -8.69 -7.71
CA LYS A 31 -0.53 -10.09 -7.39
C LYS A 31 0.26 -11.08 -8.26
N SER A 32 0.48 -10.74 -9.53
CA SER A 32 1.29 -11.52 -10.46
C SER A 32 2.77 -11.55 -10.07
N GLU A 33 3.33 -10.41 -9.64
CA GLU A 33 4.76 -10.24 -9.31
C GLU A 33 5.09 -10.69 -7.89
N CYS A 34 4.12 -10.67 -6.98
CA CYS A 34 4.28 -11.01 -5.56
C CYS A 34 3.09 -11.88 -5.11
N PRO A 35 3.12 -13.20 -5.39
CA PRO A 35 2.07 -14.12 -4.96
C PRO A 35 1.93 -14.20 -3.43
N GLU A 36 2.96 -13.81 -2.67
CA GLU A 36 2.89 -13.70 -1.20
C GLU A 36 2.02 -12.51 -0.75
N VAL A 37 1.77 -11.53 -1.63
CA VAL A 37 1.01 -10.31 -1.35
C VAL A 37 -0.35 -10.35 -2.07
N VAL A 38 -0.91 -11.56 -2.23
CA VAL A 38 -2.16 -11.81 -2.98
C VAL A 38 -3.39 -11.20 -2.32
N ASP A 39 -3.34 -10.99 -1.01
CA ASP A 39 -4.48 -10.52 -0.22
C ASP A 39 -4.17 -9.24 0.56
N GLN A 40 -5.15 -8.33 0.63
CA GLN A 40 -5.05 -7.09 1.41
C GLN A 40 -4.71 -7.41 2.88
N ASN A 41 -5.21 -8.54 3.38
CA ASN A 41 -4.96 -8.97 4.74
C ASN A 41 -3.49 -9.32 4.96
N THR A 42 -2.82 -9.96 3.99
CA THR A 42 -1.40 -10.28 4.09
C THR A 42 -0.54 -9.02 4.08
N LEU A 43 -0.88 -8.06 3.21
CA LEU A 43 -0.22 -6.75 3.15
C LEU A 43 -0.34 -6.00 4.48
N TYR A 44 -1.53 -6.01 5.07
CA TYR A 44 -1.78 -5.41 6.37
C TYR A 44 -1.08 -6.15 7.51
N HIS A 45 -1.09 -7.48 7.52
CA HIS A 45 -0.47 -8.29 8.58
C HIS A 45 1.04 -8.16 8.60
N PHE A 46 1.70 -8.24 7.44
CA PHE A 46 3.16 -8.21 7.36
C PHE A 46 3.74 -6.80 7.39
N PHE A 47 3.09 -5.85 6.71
CA PHE A 47 3.66 -4.51 6.54
C PHE A 47 2.96 -3.45 7.38
N LYS A 48 1.82 -3.76 8.02
CA LYS A 48 0.93 -2.76 8.67
C LYS A 48 0.52 -1.65 7.70
N ILE A 49 0.39 -2.01 6.42
CA ILE A 49 -0.01 -1.12 5.34
C ILE A 49 -1.39 -1.57 4.87
N GLU A 50 -2.35 -0.66 4.94
CA GLU A 50 -3.68 -0.84 4.38
C GLU A 50 -3.66 -0.50 2.88
N LEU A 51 -4.30 -1.35 2.08
CA LEU A 51 -4.37 -1.17 0.64
C LEU A 51 -5.65 -0.42 0.25
N VAL A 52 -5.49 0.72 -0.41
CA VAL A 52 -6.60 1.49 -0.98
C VAL A 52 -6.57 1.36 -2.49
N VAL A 53 -7.62 0.77 -3.06
CA VAL A 53 -7.77 0.63 -4.51
C VAL A 53 -8.69 1.72 -5.03
N GLY A 54 -8.16 2.62 -5.87
CA GLY A 54 -8.93 3.70 -6.46
C GLY A 54 -8.78 3.72 -7.98
N ARG A 55 -9.88 3.92 -8.71
CA ARG A 55 -9.85 4.06 -10.17
C ARG A 55 -9.15 5.35 -10.63
N ASP A 56 -9.16 6.38 -9.79
CA ASP A 56 -8.48 7.65 -10.02
C ASP A 56 -6.97 7.62 -9.69
N VAL A 57 -6.45 6.48 -9.20
CA VAL A 57 -5.03 6.34 -8.86
C VAL A 57 -4.23 6.03 -10.13
N ILE A 58 -3.62 7.07 -10.70
CA ILE A 58 -2.80 6.92 -11.92
C ILE A 58 -1.44 6.27 -11.60
N HIS A 59 -0.88 6.56 -10.43
CA HIS A 59 0.45 6.08 -10.02
C HIS A 59 0.40 5.39 -8.64
N PRO A 60 1.00 4.20 -8.51
CA PRO A 60 1.20 3.55 -7.22
C PRO A 60 1.96 4.47 -6.27
N HIS A 61 1.42 4.75 -5.08
CA HIS A 61 2.12 5.53 -4.07
C HIS A 61 1.77 5.10 -2.65
N VAL A 62 2.71 5.33 -1.75
CA VAL A 62 2.54 5.10 -0.32
C VAL A 62 2.22 6.42 0.38
N ALA A 63 1.42 6.35 1.43
CA ALA A 63 1.06 7.49 2.25
C ALA A 63 1.00 7.12 3.73
N TRP A 64 1.01 8.14 4.57
CA TRP A 64 0.74 8.00 5.99
C TRP A 64 -0.53 8.78 6.34
N SER A 65 -1.45 8.12 7.05
CA SER A 65 -2.65 8.77 7.59
C SER A 65 -2.91 8.29 9.01
N SER A 66 -3.10 9.24 9.92
CA SER A 66 -3.52 8.95 11.31
C SER A 66 -4.94 8.38 11.40
N THR A 67 -5.75 8.46 10.33
CA THR A 67 -7.15 8.00 10.28
C THR A 67 -7.36 6.74 9.45
N ALA A 68 -6.30 6.16 8.86
CA ALA A 68 -6.36 4.95 8.04
C ALA A 68 -7.18 3.82 8.71
N LEU A 69 -7.03 3.66 10.03
CA LEU A 69 -7.74 2.66 10.85
C LEU A 69 -9.29 2.74 10.85
N LYS A 70 -9.91 3.75 10.22
CA LYS A 70 -11.37 4.01 10.32
C LYS A 70 -12.16 3.86 9.02
N ARG A 71 -11.55 3.48 7.89
CA ARG A 71 -12.28 3.39 6.60
C ARG A 71 -12.62 1.97 6.14
N ALA A 72 -12.46 0.97 7.02
CA ALA A 72 -13.05 -0.35 6.85
C ALA A 72 -14.37 -0.44 7.64
N VAL A 73 -15.42 0.24 7.16
CA VAL A 73 -16.83 -0.03 7.52
C VAL A 73 -17.65 0.00 6.25
#